data_AF-A0A9E2G9G0-F1
#
_entry.id   AF-A0A9E2G9G0-F1
#
_cell.length_a   1.000
_cell.length_b   1.000
_cell.length_c   1.000
_cell.angle_alpha   90.00
_cell.angle_beta   90.00
_cell.angle_gamma   90.00
#
_symmetry.space_group_name_H-M   'P 1'
#
loop_
_entity.id
_entity.type
_entity.pdbx_description
1 polymer ?
#
loop_
_entity_poly.entity_id
_entity_poly.type
_entity_poly.pdbx_seq_one_letter_code
_entity_poly.pdbx_strand_id
1 'polypeptide(L)'
;MLNQTGIPTLDQVLSRFPEEKALIRPKAILECYEDIPCNPCETSCPFDAIHIGPNINTQPKLDVEKCTGCGICVTSCPGLAIIVVQMKGNEAQFKIPYEFLPYPEKGQVWHGINRSGDV
;
A
#
# COMPACT_ATOMS: atom_id res chain seq x y z
N MET A 1 13.40 9.96 -11.61
CA MET A 1 12.31 9.24 -12.31
C MET A 1 11.00 9.50 -11.58
N LEU A 2 10.79 9.03 -10.34
CA LEU A 2 9.59 9.37 -9.56
C LEU A 2 9.30 10.88 -9.49
N ASN A 3 10.31 11.69 -9.15
CA ASN A 3 10.21 13.16 -9.05
C ASN A 3 9.95 13.91 -10.38
N GLN A 4 9.97 13.21 -11.52
CA GLN A 4 9.75 13.80 -12.84
C GLN A 4 8.51 13.22 -13.52
N THR A 5 8.28 11.92 -13.39
CA THR A 5 7.20 11.19 -14.07
C THR A 5 6.07 10.75 -13.14
N GLY A 6 6.28 10.78 -11.82
CA GLY A 6 5.35 10.19 -10.84
C GLY A 6 5.36 8.67 -10.81
N ILE A 7 6.24 8.00 -11.58
CA ILE A 7 6.29 6.54 -11.69
C ILE A 7 7.47 6.02 -10.86
N PRO A 8 7.23 5.16 -9.85
CA PRO A 8 8.32 4.54 -9.08
C PRO A 8 9.06 3.50 -9.92
N THR A 9 10.36 3.35 -9.68
CA THR A 9 11.14 2.28 -10.31
C THR A 9 10.74 0.92 -9.76
N LEU A 10 11.10 -0.16 -10.47
CA LEU A 10 10.85 -1.52 -9.99
C LEU A 10 11.49 -1.76 -8.61
N ASP A 11 12.72 -1.30 -8.39
CA ASP A 11 13.41 -1.43 -7.11
C ASP A 11 12.67 -0.70 -5.98
N GLN A 12 12.12 0.49 -6.27
CA GLN A 12 11.29 1.22 -5.30
C GLN A 12 10.06 0.39 -4.95
N VAL A 13 9.32 -0.11 -5.94
CA VAL A 13 8.13 -0.95 -5.71
C VAL A 13 8.48 -2.19 -4.90
N LEU A 14 9.49 -2.96 -5.31
CA LEU A 14 9.90 -4.18 -4.64
C LEU A 14 10.39 -3.93 -3.21
N SER A 15 10.96 -2.76 -2.91
CA SER A 15 11.37 -2.39 -1.54
C SER A 15 10.22 -2.31 -0.54
N ARG A 16 8.96 -2.22 -1.01
CA ARG A 16 7.76 -2.11 -0.16
C ARG A 16 7.02 -3.43 0.01
N PHE A 17 7.32 -4.44 -0.82
CA PHE A 17 6.69 -5.74 -0.73
C PHE A 17 7.48 -6.66 0.21
N PRO A 18 6.80 -7.41 1.10
CA PRO A 18 7.44 -8.48 1.84
C PRO A 18 7.72 -9.69 0.92
N GLU A 19 8.44 -10.68 1.44
CA GLU A 19 8.55 -11.97 0.76
C GLU A 19 7.17 -12.58 0.49
N GLU A 20 7.04 -13.27 -0.66
CA GLU A 20 5.76 -13.82 -1.13
C GLU A 20 5.07 -14.74 -0.11
N LYS A 21 5.85 -15.51 0.67
CA LYS A 21 5.34 -16.39 1.73
C LYS A 21 4.52 -15.64 2.79
N ALA A 22 4.84 -14.36 3.04
CA ALA A 22 4.11 -13.54 4.00
C ALA A 22 2.73 -13.10 3.47
N LEU A 23 2.57 -13.05 2.14
CA LEU A 23 1.35 -12.62 1.45
C LEU A 23 0.26 -13.69 1.41
N ILE A 24 0.50 -14.89 1.95
CA ILE A 24 -0.55 -15.88 2.23
C ILE A 24 -1.64 -15.25 3.13
N ARG A 25 -1.22 -14.35 4.03
CA ARG A 25 -2.11 -13.47 4.80
C ARG A 25 -2.05 -12.05 4.23
N PRO A 26 -3.12 -11.26 4.36
CA PRO A 26 -3.13 -9.90 3.84
C PRO A 26 -2.10 -9.02 4.56
N LYS A 27 -1.33 -8.25 3.79
CA LYS A 27 -0.34 -7.28 4.30
C LYS A 27 -0.55 -5.92 3.67
N ALA A 28 -0.35 -4.87 4.44
CA ALA A 28 -0.30 -3.52 3.90
C ALA A 28 0.97 -3.33 3.07
N ILE A 29 0.91 -2.56 1.99
CA ILE A 29 2.05 -2.13 1.19
C ILE A 29 2.07 -0.61 1.26
N LEU A 30 3.17 -0.04 1.74
CA LEU A 30 3.29 1.39 2.04
C LEU A 30 4.09 2.08 0.93
N GLU A 31 3.45 2.50 -0.16
CA GLU A 31 4.12 3.11 -1.32
C GLU A 31 4.46 4.59 -1.11
N CYS A 32 5.04 4.91 0.04
CA CYS A 32 5.66 6.21 0.32
C CYS A 32 7.15 6.14 -0.01
N TYR A 33 7.58 6.89 -1.02
CA TYR A 33 8.96 6.87 -1.54
C TYR A 33 9.74 8.16 -1.28
N GLU A 34 9.12 9.17 -0.68
CA GLU A 34 9.68 10.48 -0.42
C GLU A 34 9.60 10.83 1.07
N ASP A 35 10.50 11.71 1.51
CA ASP A 35 10.67 12.08 2.92
C ASP A 35 9.71 13.23 3.31
N ILE A 36 8.45 12.88 3.54
CA ILE A 36 7.36 13.81 3.84
C ILE A 36 7.01 13.81 5.35
N PRO A 37 6.65 14.95 5.96
CA PRO A 37 6.32 15.03 7.39
C PRO A 37 4.90 14.51 7.66
N CYS A 38 4.69 13.19 7.63
CA CYS A 38 3.37 12.56 7.70
C CYS A 38 3.39 11.24 8.49
N ASN A 39 2.53 11.08 9.50
CA ASN A 39 2.39 9.84 10.28
C ASN A 39 0.97 9.28 10.59
N PRO A 40 -0.13 9.64 9.87
CA PRO A 40 -1.45 9.03 10.11
C PRO A 40 -1.49 7.50 10.06
N CYS A 41 -0.65 6.87 9.22
CA CYS A 41 -0.60 5.41 9.09
C CYS A 41 -0.01 4.71 10.32
N GLU A 42 0.99 5.32 10.97
CA GLU A 42 1.54 4.86 12.24
C GLU A 42 0.50 5.06 13.36
N THR A 43 -0.08 6.26 13.48
CA THR A 43 -1.03 6.58 14.56
C THR A 43 -2.33 5.79 14.49
N SER A 44 -2.77 5.42 13.29
CA SER A 44 -4.03 4.69 13.07
C SER A 44 -3.90 3.17 13.19
N CYS A 45 -2.69 2.62 13.18
CA CYS A 45 -2.48 1.18 13.19
C CYS A 45 -2.79 0.60 14.58
N PRO A 46 -3.86 -0.20 14.76
CA PRO A 46 -4.19 -0.73 16.09
C PRO A 46 -3.30 -1.90 16.51
N PHE A 47 -2.42 -2.35 15.61
CA PHE A 47 -1.50 -3.48 15.83
C PHE A 47 -0.04 -3.03 15.98
N ASP A 48 0.23 -1.71 15.98
CA ASP A 48 1.59 -1.18 16.10
C ASP A 48 2.53 -1.79 15.04
N ALA A 49 2.04 -1.92 13.80
CA ALA A 49 2.72 -2.60 12.70
C ALA A 49 3.38 -1.63 11.71
N ILE A 50 3.22 -0.31 11.88
CA ILE A 50 3.78 0.72 11.01
C ILE A 50 4.59 1.66 11.88
N HIS A 51 5.84 1.91 11.50
CA HIS A 51 6.75 2.77 12.26
C HIS A 51 7.44 3.79 11.35
N ILE A 52 7.40 5.06 11.74
CA ILE A 52 8.13 6.17 11.12
C ILE A 52 9.31 6.57 12.02
N GLY A 53 9.11 6.53 13.34
CA GLY A 53 10.12 6.88 14.32
C GLY A 53 10.16 8.38 14.63
N PRO A 54 11.21 8.87 15.31
CA PRO A 54 11.23 10.21 15.90
C PRO A 54 11.32 11.34 14.86
N ASN A 55 11.89 11.07 13.69
CA ASN A 55 11.90 12.01 12.58
C ASN A 55 10.67 11.74 11.70
N ILE A 56 9.67 12.62 11.77
CA ILE A 56 8.40 12.49 11.04
C ILE A 56 8.57 12.50 9.51
N ASN A 57 9.70 12.97 8.99
CA ASN A 57 10.03 12.90 7.56
C ASN A 57 10.49 11.50 7.10
N THR A 58 10.69 10.55 8.03
CA THR A 58 11.15 9.20 7.66
C THR A 58 10.03 8.42 6.96
N GLN A 59 10.38 7.69 5.91
CA GLN A 59 9.42 6.81 5.24
C GLN A 59 8.93 5.70 6.19
N PRO A 60 7.63 5.38 6.18
CA PRO A 60 7.07 4.39 7.07
C PRO A 60 7.58 2.99 6.74
N LYS A 61 7.89 2.22 7.78
CA LYS A 61 8.30 0.82 7.70
C LYS A 61 7.21 -0.08 8.26
N LEU A 62 6.94 -1.17 7.57
CA LEU A 62 5.98 -2.18 8.03
C LEU A 62 6.69 -3.27 8.83
N ASP A 63 6.21 -3.54 10.04
CA ASP A 63 6.43 -4.81 10.71
C ASP A 63 5.47 -5.84 10.09
N VAL A 64 6.03 -6.69 9.23
CA VAL A 64 5.28 -7.70 8.47
C VAL A 64 4.61 -8.70 9.41
N GLU A 65 5.23 -9.05 10.54
CA GLU A 65 4.70 -10.07 11.44
C GLU A 65 3.49 -9.57 12.21
N LYS A 66 3.52 -8.31 12.67
CA LYS A 66 2.38 -7.68 13.36
C LYS A 66 1.24 -7.30 12.42
N CYS A 67 1.51 -7.07 11.13
CA CYS A 67 0.49 -6.61 10.19
C CYS A 67 -0.59 -7.69 9.94
N THR A 68 -1.85 -7.35 10.24
CA THR A 68 -3.02 -8.22 10.02
C THR A 68 -3.72 -7.99 8.69
N GLY A 69 -3.34 -6.93 7.94
CA GLY A 69 -4.02 -6.55 6.70
C GLY A 69 -5.44 -6.00 6.88
N CYS A 70 -5.75 -5.46 8.06
CA CYS A 70 -7.07 -4.90 8.38
C CYS A 70 -7.50 -3.73 7.46
N GLY A 71 -6.54 -2.95 6.96
CA GLY A 71 -6.79 -1.87 5.98
C GLY A 71 -7.15 -0.51 6.58
N ILE A 72 -7.13 -0.33 7.90
CA ILE A 72 -7.40 0.99 8.52
C ILE A 72 -6.42 2.06 8.00
N CYS A 73 -5.14 1.71 7.89
CA CYS A 73 -4.11 2.61 7.35
C CYS A 73 -4.37 3.02 5.89
N VAL A 74 -5.08 2.22 5.09
CA VAL A 74 -5.50 2.59 3.72
C VAL A 74 -6.41 3.81 3.78
N THR A 75 -7.44 3.75 4.62
CA THR A 75 -8.42 4.85 4.77
C THR A 75 -7.86 6.07 5.51
N SER A 76 -6.85 5.89 6.37
CA SER A 76 -6.22 6.99 7.09
C SER A 76 -5.13 7.70 6.31
N CYS A 77 -4.67 7.14 5.17
CA CYS A 77 -3.60 7.72 4.38
C CYS A 77 -4.12 8.91 3.56
N PRO A 78 -3.69 10.16 3.83
CA PRO A 78 -4.14 11.31 3.04
C PRO A 78 -3.58 11.30 1.61
N GLY A 79 -2.49 10.55 1.37
CA GLY A 79 -1.87 10.44 0.05
C GLY A 79 -2.32 9.21 -0.76
N LEU A 80 -3.26 8.41 -0.23
CA LEU A 80 -3.77 7.19 -0.88
C LEU A 80 -2.68 6.20 -1.33
N ALA A 81 -1.53 6.24 -0.64
CA ALA A 81 -0.32 5.51 -1.00
C ALA A 81 -0.24 4.11 -0.37
N ILE A 82 -1.31 3.66 0.28
CA ILE A 82 -1.33 2.38 0.99
C ILE A 82 -2.39 1.47 0.36
N ILE A 83 -1.98 0.26 0.03
CA ILE A 83 -2.86 -0.82 -0.42
C ILE A 83 -2.71 -2.03 0.50
N VAL A 84 -3.65 -2.96 0.46
CA VAL A 84 -3.49 -4.28 1.10
C VAL A 84 -3.46 -5.35 0.04
N VAL A 85 -2.47 -6.25 0.13
CA VAL A 85 -2.27 -7.33 -0.83
C VAL A 85 -2.34 -8.68 -0.13
N GLN A 86 -2.98 -9.65 -0.76
CA GLN A 86 -2.99 -11.06 -0.36
C GLN A 86 -2.90 -11.96 -1.59
N MET A 87 -2.08 -13.00 -1.53
CA MET A 87 -2.08 -14.08 -2.51
C MET A 87 -3.11 -15.15 -2.11
N LYS A 88 -3.98 -15.52 -3.05
CA LYS A 88 -4.94 -16.63 -2.93
C LYS A 88 -4.78 -17.57 -4.11
N GLY A 89 -4.05 -18.67 -3.90
CA GLY A 89 -3.68 -19.57 -5.00
C GLY A 89 -2.80 -18.81 -6.00
N ASN A 90 -3.26 -18.74 -7.25
CA ASN A 90 -2.54 -18.05 -8.33
C ASN A 90 -3.02 -16.61 -8.56
N GLU A 91 -3.91 -16.09 -7.70
CA GLU A 91 -4.48 -14.76 -7.82
C GLU A 91 -3.99 -13.83 -6.71
N ALA A 92 -3.71 -12.58 -7.06
CA ALA A 92 -3.43 -11.51 -6.11
C ALA A 92 -4.70 -10.69 -5.86
N GLN A 93 -5.08 -10.54 -4.60
CA GLN A 93 -6.20 -9.70 -4.18
C GLN A 93 -5.69 -8.40 -3.60
N PHE A 94 -6.19 -7.29 -4.15
CA PHE A 94 -5.85 -5.94 -3.74
C PHE A 94 -7.05 -5.27 -3.05
N LYS A 95 -6.82 -4.62 -1.92
CA LYS A 95 -7.73 -3.61 -1.37
C LYS A 95 -7.08 -2.26 -1.61
N ILE A 96 -7.72 -1.45 -2.44
CA ILE A 96 -7.24 -0.13 -2.84
C ILE A 96 -8.11 0.96 -2.20
N PRO A 97 -7.57 2.15 -1.95
CA PRO A 97 -8.41 3.31 -1.71
C PRO A 97 -9.23 3.60 -2.98
N TYR A 98 -10.54 3.76 -2.84
CA TYR A 98 -11.43 4.04 -3.95
C TYR A 98 -12.27 5.27 -3.61
N GLU A 99 -12.13 6.31 -4.43
CA GLU A 99 -12.74 7.62 -4.19
C GLU A 99 -13.59 8.12 -5.37
N PHE A 100 -13.84 7.27 -6.36
CA PHE A 100 -14.56 7.65 -7.57
C PHE A 100 -16.04 7.24 -7.51
N LEU A 101 -16.86 7.83 -8.38
CA LEU A 101 -18.22 7.38 -8.67
C LEU A 101 -18.31 7.02 -10.15
N PRO A 102 -19.14 6.01 -10.54
CA PRO A 102 -19.98 5.19 -9.67
C PRO A 102 -19.18 4.13 -8.88
N TYR A 103 -19.73 3.66 -7.77
CA TYR A 103 -19.11 2.55 -7.04
C TYR A 103 -19.06 1.27 -7.89
N PRO A 104 -18.01 0.44 -7.75
CA PRO A 104 -17.91 -0.83 -8.46
C PRO A 104 -19.01 -1.80 -8.04
N GLU A 105 -19.54 -2.54 -9.00
CA GLU A 105 -20.50 -3.61 -8.72
C GLU A 105 -19.78 -4.94 -8.45
N LYS A 106 -20.35 -5.78 -7.59
CA LYS A 106 -19.77 -7.09 -7.29
C LYS A 106 -19.71 -7.95 -8.55
N GLY A 107 -18.51 -8.42 -8.89
CA GLY A 107 -18.26 -9.26 -10.07
C GLY A 107 -18.00 -8.47 -11.36
N GLN A 108 -18.00 -7.14 -11.30
CA GLN A 108 -17.62 -6.30 -12.42
C GLN A 108 -16.15 -6.54 -12.81
N VAL A 109 -15.89 -6.65 -14.11
CA VAL A 109 -14.56 -6.87 -14.67
C VAL A 109 -14.03 -5.58 -15.29
N TRP A 110 -12.78 -5.24 -14.97
CA TRP A 110 -12.09 -4.06 -15.46
C TRP A 110 -10.70 -4.44 -15.98
N HIS A 111 -10.18 -3.65 -16.92
CA HIS A 111 -8.77 -3.72 -17.28
C HIS A 111 -7.93 -3.12 -16.14
N GLY A 112 -7.05 -3.93 -15.56
CA GLY A 112 -6.02 -3.42 -14.65
C GLY A 112 -4.97 -2.68 -15.46
N ILE A 113 -4.58 -1.49 -15.01
CA ILE A 113 -3.49 -0.71 -15.60
C ILE A 113 -2.23 -0.83 -14.74
N ASN A 114 -1.07 -0.75 -15.37
CA ASN A 114 0.20 -0.65 -14.66
C ASN A 114 0.37 0.77 -14.03
N ARG A 115 1.48 1.00 -13.31
CA ARG A 115 1.77 2.30 -12.67
C ARG A 115 2.01 3.45 -13.66
N SER A 116 2.29 3.15 -14.93
CA SER A 116 2.41 4.12 -16.02
C SER A 116 1.06 4.42 -16.70
N GLY A 117 0.01 3.67 -16.35
CA GLY A 117 -1.31 3.77 -16.98
C GLY A 117 -1.50 2.91 -18.23
N ASP A 118 -0.55 2.03 -18.56
CA ASP A 118 -0.70 1.11 -19.70
C ASP A 118 -1.57 -0.09 -19.31
N VAL A 119 -2.37 -0.56 -20.27
CA VAL A 119 -3.26 -1.74 -20.17
C VAL A 119 -2.49 -3.02 -20.46
#